data_AF-A0A257CK03-F1
#
_entry.id   AF-A0A257CK03-F1
#
_cell.length_a   1.000
_cell.length_b   1.000
_cell.length_c   1.000
_cell.angle_alpha   90.00
_cell.angle_beta   90.00
_cell.angle_gamma   90.00
#
_symmetry.space_group_name_H-M   'P 1'
#
loop_
_entity.id
_entity.type
_entity.pdbx_description
1 polymer ?
#
loop_
_entity_poly.entity_id
_entity_poly.type
_entity_poly.pdbx_seq_one_letter_code
_entity_poly.pdbx_strand_id
1 'polypeptide(L)'
;MLGTVEAGNATGDRQTARAWPAAADLDMGALLHFRSLMALDGHAVQVARMCYDRLYAYERIATAHGSAHDPLRRLALELFQTYHRRDELHDNGH
;
A
#
# COMPACT_ATOMS: atom_id res chain seq x y z
N MET A 1 -12.16 -31.58 41.91
CA MET A 1 -11.18 -30.58 41.44
C MET A 1 -10.79 -30.97 40.02
N LEU A 2 -11.61 -30.61 39.04
CA LEU A 2 -11.40 -30.94 37.62
C LEU A 2 -10.87 -29.67 36.95
N GLY A 3 -9.57 -29.65 36.69
CA GLY A 3 -8.91 -28.59 35.93
C GLY A 3 -8.97 -28.93 34.44
N THR A 4 -9.98 -28.43 33.75
CA THR A 4 -9.94 -28.27 32.30
C THR A 4 -9.49 -26.85 32.02
N VAL A 5 -8.20 -26.65 31.80
CA VAL A 5 -7.71 -25.43 31.17
C VAL A 5 -7.61 -25.71 29.68
N GLU A 6 -8.64 -25.29 28.95
CA GLU A 6 -8.62 -25.28 27.49
C GLU A 6 -7.57 -24.27 27.02
N ALA A 7 -6.41 -24.79 26.63
CA ALA A 7 -5.44 -24.08 25.83
C ALA A 7 -5.92 -24.09 24.38
N GLY A 8 -6.35 -22.94 23.89
CA GLY A 8 -6.79 -22.72 22.51
C GLY A 8 -7.86 -21.64 22.53
N ASN A 9 -7.60 -20.42 22.11
CA ASN A 9 -7.36 -20.15 20.71
C ASN A 9 -6.93 -18.68 20.56
N ALA A 10 -5.63 -18.42 20.56
CA ALA A 10 -5.12 -17.18 19.99
C ALA A 10 -5.13 -17.36 18.46
N THR A 11 -6.33 -17.32 17.83
CA THR A 11 -6.41 -16.93 16.42
C THR A 11 -6.14 -15.44 16.39
N GLY A 12 -4.87 -15.06 16.56
CA GLY A 12 -4.36 -13.92 15.84
C GLY A 12 -4.65 -14.25 14.39
N ASP A 13 -5.72 -13.62 13.87
CA ASP A 13 -6.03 -13.50 12.46
C ASP A 13 -4.70 -13.15 11.80
N ARG A 14 -4.02 -14.20 11.34
CA ARG A 14 -2.77 -14.12 10.61
C ARG A 14 -3.24 -13.67 9.26
N GLN A 15 -3.51 -12.37 9.24
CA GLN A 15 -3.79 -11.51 8.14
C GLN A 15 -3.14 -12.17 6.95
N THR A 16 -3.98 -12.88 6.21
CA THR A 16 -3.61 -13.50 4.96
C THR A 16 -3.20 -12.30 4.15
N ALA A 17 -1.90 -12.01 4.14
CA ALA A 17 -1.26 -11.14 3.18
C ALA A 17 -1.53 -11.83 1.85
N ARG A 18 -2.74 -11.58 1.34
CA ARG A 18 -3.19 -11.92 0.01
C ARG A 18 -2.24 -11.12 -0.83
N ALA A 19 -1.10 -11.73 -1.14
CA ALA A 19 0.03 -11.10 -1.76
C ALA A 19 -0.53 -10.40 -2.99
N TRP A 20 -0.56 -9.08 -2.94
CA TRP A 20 -1.10 -8.25 -4.00
C TRP A 20 -0.26 -8.54 -5.23
N PRO A 21 -0.74 -9.30 -6.23
CA PRO A 21 0.10 -9.78 -7.31
C PRO A 21 0.31 -8.68 -8.37
N ALA A 22 0.33 -7.41 -7.95
CA ALA A 22 0.18 -6.26 -8.84
C ALA A 22 1.45 -5.43 -9.04
N ALA A 23 2.62 -5.95 -8.66
CA ALA A 23 3.89 -5.31 -8.98
C ALA A 23 4.16 -5.29 -10.51
N ALA A 24 3.57 -6.20 -11.29
CA ALA A 24 3.89 -6.37 -12.71
C ALA A 24 3.48 -5.19 -13.61
N ASP A 25 2.48 -4.41 -13.21
CA ASP A 25 1.97 -3.28 -14.01
C ASP A 25 2.42 -1.92 -13.45
N LEU A 26 3.00 -1.84 -12.24
CA LEU A 26 3.41 -0.54 -11.66
C LEU A 26 4.55 0.03 -12.51
N ASP A 27 4.38 1.25 -13.01
CA ASP A 27 5.51 1.97 -13.59
C ASP A 27 6.54 2.26 -12.50
N MET A 28 7.66 1.53 -12.53
CA MET A 28 8.75 1.70 -11.58
C MET A 28 9.37 3.11 -11.68
N GLY A 29 9.29 3.75 -12.86
CA GLY A 29 9.69 5.14 -13.04
C GLY A 29 8.91 6.08 -12.13
N ALA A 30 7.58 6.00 -12.18
CA ALA A 30 6.67 6.78 -11.34
C ALA A 30 6.89 6.53 -9.84
N LEU A 31 7.14 5.29 -9.41
CA LEU A 31 7.41 4.98 -8.00
C LEU A 31 8.75 5.56 -7.51
N LEU A 32 9.80 5.50 -8.34
CA LEU A 32 11.09 6.10 -8.00
C LEU A 32 11.02 7.63 -7.99
N HIS A 33 10.26 8.21 -8.91
CA HIS A 33 10.00 9.65 -8.94
C HIS A 33 9.23 10.09 -7.68
N PHE A 34 8.18 9.33 -7.31
CA PHE A 34 7.41 9.55 -6.09
C PHE A 34 8.26 9.49 -4.83
N ARG A 35 9.13 8.47 -4.71
CA ARG A 35 10.09 8.38 -3.61
C ARG A 35 10.98 9.62 -3.52
N SER A 36 11.45 10.13 -4.66
CA SER A 36 12.32 11.31 -4.69
C SER A 36 11.59 12.56 -4.23
N LEU A 37 10.35 12.77 -4.69
CA LEU A 37 9.53 13.91 -4.27
C LEU A 37 9.15 13.84 -2.79
N MET A 38 8.78 12.65 -2.28
CA MET A 38 8.50 12.46 -0.86
C MET A 38 9.74 12.71 0.01
N ALA A 39 10.94 12.35 -0.46
CA ALA A 39 12.17 12.63 0.26
C ALA A 39 12.45 14.14 0.36
N LEU A 40 12.13 14.92 -0.69
CA LEU A 40 12.19 16.39 -0.65
C LEU A 40 11.20 16.98 0.36
N ASP A 41 10.04 16.35 0.51
CA ASP A 41 9.00 16.70 1.50
C ASP A 41 9.34 16.20 2.93
N GLY A 42 10.44 15.46 3.11
CA GLY A 42 10.90 14.94 4.40
C GLY A 42 10.35 13.57 4.79
N HIS A 43 9.68 12.87 3.87
CA HIS A 43 9.07 11.56 4.10
C HIS A 43 9.83 10.43 3.41
N ALA A 44 10.20 9.40 4.19
CA ALA A 44 10.82 8.19 3.66
C ALA A 44 9.75 7.25 3.05
N VAL A 45 10.03 6.77 1.82
CA VAL A 45 9.17 5.81 1.10
C VAL A 45 9.95 4.53 0.79
N GLN A 46 9.35 3.39 1.13
CA GLN A 46 9.82 2.06 0.79
C GLN A 46 9.11 1.58 -0.49
N VAL A 47 9.76 1.73 -1.64
CA VAL A 47 9.19 1.36 -2.96
C VAL A 47 8.77 -0.11 -2.98
N ALA A 48 9.59 -1.01 -2.44
CA ALA A 48 9.25 -2.43 -2.35
C ALA A 48 7.92 -2.66 -1.61
N ARG A 49 7.66 -1.93 -0.51
CA ARG A 49 6.39 -2.05 0.21
C ARG A 49 5.23 -1.47 -0.57
N MET A 50 5.41 -0.39 -1.33
CA MET A 50 4.35 0.12 -2.19
C MET A 50 3.85 -0.94 -3.18
N CYS A 51 4.74 -1.81 -3.68
CA CYS A 51 4.36 -2.85 -4.64
C CYS A 51 3.51 -4.00 -4.05
N TYR A 52 3.67 -4.32 -2.76
CA TYR A 52 3.10 -5.54 -2.16
C TYR A 52 2.16 -5.26 -0.97
N ASP A 53 2.28 -4.09 -0.35
CA ASP A 53 1.52 -3.66 0.82
C ASP A 53 0.59 -2.52 0.41
N ARG A 54 -0.66 -2.91 0.12
CA ARG A 54 -1.72 -2.00 -0.31
C ARG A 54 -1.94 -0.88 0.70
N LEU A 55 -2.00 -1.21 1.99
CA LEU A 55 -2.26 -0.24 3.05
C LEU A 55 -1.13 0.80 3.08
N TYR A 56 0.11 0.34 3.08
CA TYR A 56 1.28 1.21 3.04
C TYR A 56 1.28 2.13 1.81
N ALA A 57 0.91 1.61 0.63
CA ALA A 57 0.83 2.42 -0.58
C ALA A 57 -0.19 3.56 -0.43
N TYR A 58 -1.41 3.27 0.03
CA TYR A 58 -2.45 4.28 0.19
C TYR A 58 -2.13 5.30 1.30
N GLU A 59 -1.53 4.88 2.42
CA GLU A 59 -1.09 5.81 3.47
C GLU A 59 -0.05 6.82 2.95
N ARG A 60 0.91 6.35 2.14
CA ARG A 60 1.93 7.22 1.54
C ARG A 60 1.34 8.15 0.49
N ILE A 61 0.40 7.65 -0.32
CA ILE A 61 -0.33 8.47 -1.29
C ILE A 61 -1.17 9.55 -0.60
N ALA A 62 -1.88 9.21 0.49
CA ALA A 62 -2.65 10.17 1.27
C ALA A 62 -1.75 11.26 1.89
N THR A 63 -0.59 10.86 2.42
CA THR A 63 0.42 11.79 2.93
C THR A 63 0.89 12.76 1.84
N ALA A 64 1.27 12.22 0.67
CA ALA A 64 1.72 13.01 -0.47
C ALA A 64 0.64 13.96 -1.01
N HIS A 65 -0.62 13.53 -1.00
CA HIS A 65 -1.75 14.37 -1.40
C HIS A 65 -1.97 15.56 -0.46
N GLY A 66 -1.66 15.40 0.83
CA GLY A 66 -1.71 16.46 1.84
C GLY A 66 -0.54 17.45 1.80
N SER A 67 0.52 17.17 1.03
CA SER A 67 1.67 18.07 0.90
C SER A 67 1.30 19.37 0.17
N ALA A 68 2.00 20.46 0.51
CA ALA A 68 1.93 21.73 -0.20
C ALA A 68 2.64 21.70 -1.58
N HIS A 69 3.39 20.62 -1.88
CA HIS A 69 4.17 20.48 -3.10
C HIS A 69 3.29 19.98 -4.26
N ASP A 70 2.91 20.88 -5.18
CA ASP A 70 1.96 20.59 -6.27
C ASP A 70 2.38 19.41 -7.18
N PRO A 71 3.66 19.25 -7.58
CA PRO A 71 4.09 18.07 -8.35
C PRO A 71 3.89 16.75 -7.60
N LEU A 72 4.11 16.75 -6.28
CA LEU A 72 3.94 15.56 -5.45
C LEU A 72 2.46 15.19 -5.31
N ARG A 73 1.59 16.18 -5.13
CA ARG A 73 0.15 15.98 -5.06
C ARG A 73 -0.43 15.43 -6.35
N ARG A 74 0.00 15.92 -7.52
CA ARG A 74 -0.43 15.38 -8.82
C ARG A 74 -0.01 13.93 -8.99
N LEU A 75 1.26 13.62 -8.73
CA LEU A 75 1.78 12.26 -8.86
C LEU A 75 1.10 11.29 -7.89
N ALA A 76 0.77 11.75 -6.68
CA ALA A 76 0.00 10.96 -5.72
C ALA A 76 -1.39 10.58 -6.27
N LEU A 77 -2.06 11.50 -6.97
CA LEU A 77 -3.36 11.24 -7.57
C LEU A 77 -3.27 10.26 -8.74
N GLU A 78 -2.26 10.37 -9.60
CA GLU A 78 -2.02 9.42 -10.69
C GLU A 78 -1.73 8.01 -10.17
N LEU A 79 -0.92 7.92 -9.11
CA LEU A 79 -0.69 6.65 -8.42
C LEU A 79 -1.99 6.11 -7.82
N PHE A 80 -2.77 6.94 -7.12
CA PHE A 80 -4.06 6.51 -6.56
C PHE A 80 -4.97 5.88 -7.62
N GLN A 81 -5.15 6.53 -8.77
CA GLN A 81 -5.97 6.01 -9.87
C GLN A 81 -5.42 4.70 -10.43
N THR A 82 -4.10 4.53 -10.44
CA THR A 82 -3.43 3.31 -10.89
C THR A 82 -3.66 2.17 -9.89
N TYR A 83 -3.51 2.42 -8.59
CA TYR A 83 -3.82 1.43 -7.55
C TYR A 83 -5.32 1.10 -7.50
N HIS A 84 -6.20 2.08 -7.68
CA HIS A 84 -7.64 1.89 -7.62
C HIS A 84 -8.16 1.04 -8.79
N ARG A 85 -7.79 1.37 -10.03
CA ARG A 85 -8.16 0.56 -11.21
C ARG A 85 -7.74 -0.90 -11.08
N ARG A 86 -6.58 -1.15 -10.47
CA ARG A 86 -6.08 -2.52 -10.24
C ARG A 86 -6.89 -3.27 -9.20
N ASP A 87 -7.36 -2.56 -8.18
CA ASP A 87 -8.24 -3.14 -7.18
C ASP A 87 -9.57 -3.55 -7.79
N GLU A 88 -10.15 -2.67 -8.61
CA GLU A 88 -11.41 -2.93 -9.33
C GLU A 88 -11.27 -4.13 -10.30
N LEU A 89 -10.14 -4.23 -11.00
CA LEU A 89 -9.83 -5.37 -11.87
C LEU A 89 -9.71 -6.70 -11.09
N HIS A 90 -9.20 -6.66 -9.86
CA HIS A 90 -9.10 -7.84 -9.01
C HIS A 90 -10.46 -8.25 -8.44
N ASP A 91 -11.31 -7.29 -8.07
CA ASP A 91 -12.63 -7.56 -7.50
C ASP A 91 -13.60 -8.21 -8.52
N ASN A 92 -13.47 -7.87 -9.82
CA ASN A 92 -14.34 -8.39 -10.89
C ASN A 92 -13.95 -9.76 -11.47
N GLY A 93 -12.96 -10.44 -10.87
CA GLY A 93 -12.43 -11.72 -11.37
C GLY A 93 -13.03 -12.98 -10.74
N HIS A 94 -14.31 -12.97 -10.33
CA HIS A 94 -15.01 -14.14 -9.80
C HIS A 94 -15.34 -15.17 -10.89
#